data_AF-A0A662Q8Q1-F1
#
_entry.id   AF-A0A662Q8Q1-F1
#
_cell.length_a   1.000
_cell.length_b   1.000
_cell.length_c   1.000
_cell.angle_alpha   90.00
_cell.angle_beta   90.00
_cell.angle_gamma   90.00
#
_symmetry.space_group_name_H-M   'P 1'
#
loop_
_entity.id
_entity.type
_entity.pdbx_description
1 polymer ?
#
loop_
_entity_poly.entity_id
_entity_poly.type
_entity_poly.pdbx_seq_one_letter_code
_entity_poly.pdbx_strand_id
1 'polypeptide(L)' 'MNKNLLFNIVLGGMITLTVPILGALGETRLDAYVSMFTLEYFIATAILRPRRRIKDILALILLIIFFFIVGVRVAEILLT' A
#
# COMPACT_ATOMS: atom_id res chain seq x y z
N MET A 1 7.87 -20.53 12.13
CA MET A 1 7.00 -19.35 12.35
C MET A 1 5.89 -19.35 11.31
N ASN A 2 4.63 -19.13 11.72
CA ASN A 2 3.49 -19.17 10.80
C ASN A 2 3.58 -17.98 9.83
N LYS A 3 3.80 -18.24 8.52
CA LYS A 3 4.04 -17.19 7.51
C LYS A 3 2.90 -16.18 7.41
N ASN A 4 1.67 -16.62 7.70
CA ASN A 4 0.50 -15.74 7.70
C ASN A 4 0.50 -14.80 8.92
N LEU A 5 0.92 -15.30 10.09
CA LEU A 5 1.07 -14.47 11.29
C LEU A 5 2.17 -13.43 11.09
N LEU A 6 3.31 -13.84 10.52
CA LEU A 6 4.41 -12.95 10.19
C LEU A 6 3.97 -11.85 9.21
N PHE A 7 3.22 -12.22 8.16
CA PHE A 7 2.67 -11.26 7.21
C PHE A 7 1.78 -10.20 7.88
N ASN A 8 0.86 -10.63 8.74
CA ASN A 8 -0.06 -9.70 9.42
C ASN A 8 0.67 -8.76 10.38
N ILE A 9 1.66 -9.27 11.13
CA ILE A 9 2.45 -8.44 12.06
C ILE A 9 3.27 -7.40 11.28
N VAL A 10 3.95 -7.83 10.22
CA VAL A 10 4.79 -6.92 9.41
C VAL A 10 3.93 -5.87 8.72
N LEU A 11 2.86 -6.28 8.04
CA LEU A 11 1.97 -5.34 7.35
C LEU A 11 1.28 -4.40 8.34
N GLY A 12 0.76 -4.91 9.45
CA GLY A 12 0.12 -4.10 10.48
C GLY A 12 1.10 -3.10 11.11
N GLY A 13 2.35 -3.50 11.33
CA GLY A 13 3.41 -2.62 11.81
C GLY A 13 3.76 -1.53 10.80
N MET A 14 3.92 -1.87 9.52
CA MET A 14 4.20 -0.90 8.45
C MET A 14 3.09 0.15 8.35
N ILE A 15 1.82 -0.26 8.27
CA ILE A 15 0.68 0.67 8.18
C ILE A 15 0.61 1.58 9.41
N THR A 16 0.82 1.02 10.61
CA THR A 16 0.75 1.76 11.88
C THR A 16 1.88 2.79 12.00
N LEU A 17 3.04 2.53 11.40
CA LEU A 17 4.15 3.49 11.34
C LEU A 17 3.91 4.55 10.26
N THR A 18 3.35 4.18 9.12
CA THR A 18 3.16 5.09 7.99
C THR A 18 2.18 6.21 8.28
N VAL A 19 1.09 5.95 9.00
CA VAL A 19 0.10 6.98 9.36
C VAL A 19 0.72 8.15 10.14
N PRO A 20 1.39 7.95 11.28
CA PRO A 20 2.01 9.04 12.01
C PRO A 20 3.22 9.63 11.29
N ILE A 21 3.97 8.85 10.49
CA ILE A 21 5.09 9.39 9.70
C ILE A 21 4.58 10.39 8.66
N LEU A 22 3.58 10.02 7.85
CA LEU A 22 2.99 10.92 6.86
C LEU A 22 2.30 12.11 7.52
N GLY A 23 1.62 11.88 8.64
CA GLY A 23 1.01 12.97 9.42
C GLY A 23 2.04 13.96 9.96
N ALA A 24 3.18 13.47 10.46
CA ALA A 24 4.28 14.30 10.94
C ALA A 24 4.98 15.07 9.81
N LEU A 25 4.99 14.53 8.59
CA LEU A 25 5.46 15.22 7.38
C LEU A 25 4.46 16.27 6.87
N GLY A 26 3.30 16.41 7.51
CA GLY A 26 2.25 17.36 7.11
C GLY A 26 1.43 16.90 5.91
N GLU A 27 1.53 15.62 5.53
CA GLU A 27 0.76 15.08 4.41
C GLU A 27 -0.71 14.92 4.82
N THR A 28 -1.58 15.59 4.08
CA THR A 28 -3.04 15.59 4.32
C THR A 28 -3.81 14.92 3.19
N ARG A 29 -3.15 14.62 2.07
CA ARG A 29 -3.79 14.03 0.89
C ARG A 29 -3.99 12.55 1.09
N LEU A 30 -5.25 12.13 1.15
CA LEU A 30 -5.65 10.73 1.26
C LEU A 30 -5.01 9.84 0.18
N ASP A 31 -4.84 10.37 -1.03
CA ASP A 31 -4.17 9.71 -2.16
C ASP A 31 -2.77 9.19 -1.84
N ALA A 32 -1.98 9.97 -1.07
CA ALA A 32 -0.63 9.60 -0.68
C ALA A 32 -0.64 8.43 0.31
N TYR A 33 -1.55 8.45 1.28
CA TYR A 33 -1.73 7.36 2.24
C TYR A 33 -2.15 6.07 1.54
N VAL A 34 -3.15 6.14 0.65
CA VAL A 34 -3.63 4.97 -0.10
C VAL A 34 -2.52 4.39 -1.00
N SER A 35 -1.70 5.26 -1.59
CA SER A 35 -0.56 4.84 -2.40
C SER A 35 0.49 4.11 -1.57
N MET A 36 0.83 4.63 -0.39
CA MET A 36 1.78 4.00 0.52
C MET A 36 1.27 2.65 1.04
N PHE A 37 0.01 2.55 1.46
CA PHE A 37 -0.56 1.28 1.92
C PHE A 37 -0.60 0.22 0.81
N THR A 38 -0.88 0.63 -0.43
CA THR A 38 -0.82 -0.27 -1.58
C THR A 38 0.60 -0.81 -1.75
N LEU A 39 1.60 0.07 -1.67
CA LEU A 39 2.99 -0.28 -1.86
C LEU A 39 3.49 -1.21 -0.73
N GLU A 40 3.16 -0.90 0.52
CA GLU A 40 3.45 -1.76 1.69
C GLU A 40 2.83 -3.15 1.55
N TYR A 41 1.58 -3.22 1.10
CA TYR A 41 0.90 -4.47 0.85
C TYR A 41 1.64 -5.33 -0.19
N PHE A 42 2.05 -4.72 -1.31
CA PHE A 42 2.81 -5.40 -2.35
C PHE A 42 4.20 -5.82 -1.89
N ILE A 43 4.91 -4.97 -1.14
CA ILE A 43 6.22 -5.30 -0.55
C ILE A 43 6.10 -6.49 0.41
N ALA A 44 5.18 -6.41 1.38
CA ALA A 44 4.97 -7.49 2.35
C ALA A 44 4.59 -8.79 1.65
N THR A 45 3.78 -8.70 0.59
CA THR A 45 3.34 -9.86 -0.20
C THR A 45 4.50 -10.46 -1.00
N ALA A 46 5.37 -9.62 -1.58
CA ALA A 46 6.53 -10.07 -2.34
C ALA A 46 7.61 -10.71 -1.45
N ILE A 47 7.91 -10.11 -0.29
CA ILE A 47 8.97 -10.57 0.62
C ILE A 47 8.54 -11.83 1.38
N LEU A 48 7.37 -11.80 2.01
CA LEU A 48 6.94 -12.87 2.92
C LEU A 48 6.20 -13.99 2.19
N ARG A 49 5.71 -13.71 0.97
CA ARG A 49 5.04 -14.62 0.05
C ARG A 49 4.12 -15.61 0.78
N PRO A 50 3.11 -15.10 1.51
CA PRO A 50 2.19 -15.96 2.26
C PRO A 50 1.52 -16.93 1.30
N ARG A 51 1.40 -18.20 1.71
CA ARG A 51 0.84 -19.27 0.88
C ARG A 51 -0.67 -19.12 0.87
N ARG A 52 -1.21 -18.36 -0.09
CA ARG A 52 -2.65 -18.12 -0.23
C ARG A 52 -3.29 -19.18 -1.11
N ARG A 53 -4.44 -19.72 -0.69
CA ARG A 53 -5.24 -20.69 -1.47
C ARG A 53 -6.10 -20.02 -2.56
N ILE A 54 -6.37 -18.73 -2.44
CA ILE A 54 -7.29 -17.98 -3.30
C ILE A 54 -6.51 -16.90 -4.05
N LYS A 55 -6.96 -16.58 -5.27
CA LYS A 55 -6.42 -15.47 -6.08
C LYS A 55 -6.49 -14.16 -5.28
N ASP A 56 -5.44 -13.35 -5.39
CA ASP A 56 -5.29 -12.12 -4.61
C ASP A 56 -6.10 -10.96 -5.20
N ILE A 57 -7.42 -11.00 -5.00
CA ILE A 57 -8.36 -9.97 -5.49
C ILE A 57 -8.04 -8.62 -4.85
N LEU A 58 -7.60 -8.62 -3.59
CA LEU A 58 -7.22 -7.40 -2.88
C LEU A 58 -6.01 -6.73 -3.53
N ALA A 59 -4.97 -7.48 -3.89
CA ALA A 59 -3.84 -6.94 -4.65
C ALA A 59 -4.31 -6.28 -5.95
N LEU A 60 -5.21 -6.92 -6.70
CA LEU A 60 -5.71 -6.38 -7.96
C LEU A 60 -6.45 -5.05 -7.77
N ILE A 61 -7.35 -4.98 -6.79
CA ILE A 61 -8.11 -3.75 -6.47
C ILE A 61 -7.15 -2.63 -6.06
N LEU A 62 -6.22 -2.91 -5.15
CA LEU A 62 -5.22 -1.93 -4.71
C LEU A 62 -4.37 -1.44 -5.88
N LEU A 63 -3.96 -2.33 -6.77
CA LEU A 63 -3.17 -1.97 -7.96
C LEU A 63 -3.93 -1.04 -8.90
N ILE A 64 -5.21 -1.31 -9.16
CA ILE A 64 -6.06 -0.46 -10.01
C ILE A 64 -6.19 0.93 -9.39
N ILE A 65 -6.48 1.01 -8.09
CA ILE A 65 -6.60 2.28 -7.36
C ILE A 65 -5.28 3.05 -7.40
N PHE A 66 -4.15 2.36 -7.18
CA PHE A 66 -2.83 2.96 -7.24
C PHE A 66 -2.53 3.55 -8.62
N PHE A 67 -2.76 2.79 -9.70
CA PHE A 67 -2.57 3.30 -11.06
C PHE A 67 -3.47 4.49 -11.37
N PHE A 68 -4.71 4.48 -10.89
CA PHE A 68 -5.62 5.62 -11.05
C PHE A 68 -5.09 6.87 -10.33
N ILE A 69 -4.69 6.75 -9.06
CA ILE A 69 -4.12 7.86 -8.27
C ILE A 69 -2.87 8.42 -8.96
N VAL A 70 -1.93 7.54 -9.32
CA VAL A 70 -0.69 7.95 -10.01
C VAL A 70 -1.01 8.60 -11.34
N GLY A 71 -1.95 8.06 -12.12
CA GLY A 71 -2.37 8.62 -13.40
C GLY A 71 -2.93 10.04 -13.27
N VAL A 72 -3.79 10.27 -12.28
CA VAL A 72 -4.31 11.62 -11.99
C VAL A 72 -3.17 12.57 -11.61
N ARG A 73 -2.26 12.16 -10.72
CA ARG A 73 -1.14 13.01 -10.31
C ARG A 73 -0.16 13.32 -11.42
N VAL A 74 0.12 12.36 -12.30
CA VAL A 74 0.95 12.59 -13.49
C VAL A 74 0.26 13.56 -14.44
N ALA A 75 -1.05 13.40 -14.67
CA ALA A 75 -1.81 14.31 -15.52
C ALA A 75 -1.85 15.74 -14.96
N GLU A 76 -2.06 15.90 -13.65
CA GLU A 76 -1.99 17.20 -12.98
C GLU A 76 -0.63 17.88 -13.20
N ILE A 77 0.47 17.16 -13.04
CA ILE A 77 1.83 17.70 -13.23
C ILE A 77 2.10 18.07 -14.69
N LEU A 78 1.56 17.31 -15.66
CA LEU A 78 1.79 17.58 -17.08
C LEU A 78 0.94 18.73 -17.64
N LEU A 79 -0.23 18.98 -17.03
CA LEU A 79 -1.19 20.01 -17.48
C LEU A 79 -1.06 21.33 -16.73
N THR A 80 -0.23 21.38 -15.67
CA THR A 80 0.10 22.58 -14.90
C THR A 80 1.48 23.09 -15.28
#